data_AF-A0A1G8Y384-F1
#
_entry.id   AF-A0A1G8Y384-F1
#
_cell.length_a   1.000
_cell.length_b   1.000
_cell.length_c   1.000
_cell.angle_alpha   90.00
_cell.angle_beta   90.00
_cell.angle_gamma   90.00
#
_symmetry.space_group_name_H-M   'P 1'
#
loop_
_entity.id
_entity.type
_entity.pdbx_description
1 polymer ?
#
loop_
_entity_poly.entity_id
_entity_poly.type
_entity_poly.pdbx_seq_one_letter_code
_entity_poly.pdbx_strand_id
1 'polypeptide(L)'
;MQEITGHELSAKKAEYLKYIHMQGGTAKTSEIATHFSVAPSTVTKALTEIAKAGYLEHSPYHGVKLTPRGGDYARFLIRRHRIVALVLSRHGLEPDEACREAKKIEQYFSKDLTDRMCTSLGHPMMSVCGEIEHDHCCCPSSDGRR
;
A
#
# COMPACT_ATOMS: atom_id res chain seq x y z
N MET A 1 10.20 -8.47 -14.29
CA MET A 1 9.20 -8.11 -13.27
C MET A 1 8.28 -7.07 -13.89
N GLN A 2 6.96 -7.22 -13.80
CA GLN A 2 6.04 -6.19 -14.31
C GLN A 2 6.19 -4.92 -13.46
N GLU A 3 6.34 -3.78 -14.12
CA GLU A 3 6.55 -2.50 -13.47
C GLU A 3 5.26 -2.01 -12.79
N ILE A 4 5.33 -1.67 -11.50
CA ILE A 4 4.20 -1.11 -10.74
C ILE A 4 4.05 0.36 -11.15
N THR A 5 2.93 0.71 -11.76
CA THR A 5 2.53 2.07 -12.14
C THR A 5 1.84 2.83 -11.00
N GLY A 6 1.17 2.11 -10.10
CA GLY A 6 0.44 2.64 -8.94
C GLY A 6 -1.09 2.69 -9.10
N HIS A 7 -1.63 2.34 -10.26
CA HIS A 7 -3.08 2.43 -10.57
C HIS A 7 -3.73 1.08 -10.93
N GLU A 8 -3.11 -0.03 -10.53
CA GLU A 8 -3.53 -1.38 -10.92
C GLU A 8 -4.85 -1.82 -10.28
N LEU A 9 -5.18 -1.28 -9.10
CA LEU A 9 -6.39 -1.58 -8.36
C LEU A 9 -7.13 -0.29 -8.00
N SER A 10 -8.46 -0.38 -7.90
CA SER A 10 -9.27 0.72 -7.35
C SER A 10 -8.91 0.96 -5.88
N ALA A 11 -9.18 2.17 -5.38
CA ALA A 11 -8.86 2.54 -4.00
C ALA A 11 -9.36 1.53 -2.96
N LYS A 12 -10.60 1.05 -3.08
CA LYS A 12 -11.16 0.06 -2.14
C LYS A 12 -10.41 -1.27 -2.16
N LYS A 13 -9.98 -1.74 -3.34
CA LYS A 13 -9.21 -2.98 -3.49
C LYS A 13 -7.79 -2.83 -2.96
N ALA A 14 -7.17 -1.66 -3.20
CA ALA A 14 -5.87 -1.31 -2.63
C ALA A 14 -5.90 -1.33 -1.10
N GLU A 15 -6.96 -0.80 -0.48
CA GLU A 15 -7.15 -0.88 0.98
C GLU A 15 -7.23 -2.33 1.49
N TYR A 16 -7.91 -3.23 0.79
CA TYR A 16 -7.94 -4.64 1.15
C TYR A 16 -6.55 -5.27 1.06
N LEU A 17 -5.80 -4.96 0.01
CA LEU A 17 -4.43 -5.47 -0.16
C LEU A 17 -3.50 -4.97 0.95
N LYS A 18 -3.58 -3.68 1.32
CA LYS A 18 -2.86 -3.10 2.47
C LYS A 18 -3.22 -3.81 3.77
N TYR A 19 -4.51 -4.03 4.02
CA TYR A 19 -4.98 -4.73 5.20
C TYR A 19 -4.43 -6.16 5.30
N ILE A 20 -4.53 -6.95 4.23
CA ILE A 20 -4.01 -8.33 4.19
C ILE A 20 -2.51 -8.34 4.46
N HIS A 21 -1.76 -7.39 3.90
CA HIS A 21 -0.32 -7.24 4.17
C HIS A 21 -0.03 -6.98 5.65
N MET A 22 -0.77 -6.07 6.28
CA MET A 22 -0.63 -5.77 7.71
C MET A 22 -1.01 -6.95 8.62
N GLN A 23 -1.79 -7.93 8.15
CA GLN A 23 -2.11 -9.17 8.87
C GLN A 23 -1.05 -10.28 8.67
N GLY A 24 0.12 -9.96 8.10
CA GLY A 24 1.15 -10.95 7.80
C GLY A 24 0.94 -11.67 6.45
N GLY A 25 0.15 -11.08 5.56
CA GLY A 25 -0.01 -11.53 4.18
C GLY A 25 -1.10 -12.57 3.94
N THR A 26 -1.87 -12.93 4.97
CA THR A 26 -3.04 -13.82 4.88
C THR A 26 -4.20 -13.25 5.68
N ALA A 27 -5.43 -13.35 5.20
CA ALA A 27 -6.61 -12.95 5.96
C ALA A 27 -7.88 -13.70 5.51
N LYS A 28 -8.81 -13.91 6.45
CA LYS A 28 -10.13 -14.46 6.13
C LYS A 28 -11.06 -13.39 5.58
N THR A 29 -11.97 -13.78 4.68
CA THR A 29 -13.00 -12.89 4.13
C THR A 29 -13.85 -12.25 5.23
N SER A 30 -14.16 -12.99 6.31
CA SER A 30 -14.90 -12.48 7.45
C SER A 30 -14.15 -11.39 8.21
N GLU A 31 -12.84 -11.54 8.40
CA GLU A 31 -12.00 -10.55 9.09
C GLU A 31 -11.96 -9.23 8.29
N ILE A 32 -11.80 -9.33 6.97
CA ILE A 32 -11.83 -8.17 6.07
C ILE A 32 -13.22 -7.51 6.08
N ALA A 33 -14.29 -8.31 6.03
CA ALA A 33 -15.66 -7.79 6.06
C ALA A 33 -15.96 -7.01 7.35
N THR A 34 -15.58 -7.57 8.50
CA THR A 34 -15.70 -6.93 9.81
C THR A 34 -14.87 -5.65 9.88
N HIS A 35 -13.58 -5.71 9.52
CA HIS A 35 -12.69 -4.55 9.60
C HIS A 35 -13.18 -3.36 8.76
N PHE A 36 -13.66 -3.62 7.54
CA PHE A 36 -14.15 -2.57 6.65
C PHE A 36 -15.65 -2.28 6.78
N SER A 37 -16.35 -2.95 7.69
CA SER A 37 -17.80 -2.82 7.90
C SER A 37 -18.60 -2.92 6.60
N VAL A 38 -18.32 -3.96 5.81
CA VAL A 38 -19.00 -4.26 4.54
C VAL A 38 -19.55 -5.67 4.52
N ALA A 39 -20.54 -5.94 3.67
CA ALA A 39 -21.09 -7.28 3.51
C ALA A 39 -20.02 -8.29 3.03
N PRO A 40 -20.01 -9.54 3.55
CA PRO A 40 -19.07 -10.58 3.11
C PRO A 40 -19.09 -10.84 1.60
N SER A 41 -20.27 -10.77 0.97
CA SER A 41 -20.43 -10.93 -0.49
C SER A 41 -19.67 -9.85 -1.29
N THR A 42 -19.65 -8.61 -0.81
CA THR A 42 -18.88 -7.50 -1.41
C THR A 42 -17.38 -7.79 -1.34
N VAL A 43 -16.90 -8.27 -0.19
CA VAL A 43 -15.49 -8.65 -0.01
C VAL A 43 -15.14 -9.81 -0.92
N THR A 44 -15.93 -10.88 -0.95
CA THR A 44 -15.70 -12.04 -1.82
C THR A 44 -15.55 -11.64 -3.28
N LYS A 45 -16.44 -10.76 -3.78
CA LYS A 45 -16.36 -10.25 -5.15
C LYS A 45 -15.05 -9.51 -5.39
N ALA A 46 -14.69 -8.57 -4.52
CA ALA A 46 -13.46 -7.80 -4.66
C ALA A 46 -12.21 -8.69 -4.59
N LEU A 47 -12.15 -9.64 -3.66
CA LEU A 47 -11.05 -10.59 -3.51
C LEU A 47 -10.89 -11.48 -4.75
N THR A 48 -12.00 -11.93 -5.33
CA THR A 48 -11.99 -12.70 -6.58
C THR A 48 -11.38 -11.88 -7.73
N GLU A 49 -11.73 -10.60 -7.84
CA GLU A 49 -11.17 -9.70 -8.86
C GLU A 49 -9.67 -9.42 -8.63
N ILE A 50 -9.25 -9.23 -7.38
CA ILE A 50 -7.83 -9.05 -7.02
C ILE A 50 -7.02 -10.32 -7.31
N ALA A 51 -7.59 -11.50 -7.01
CA ALA A 51 -6.97 -12.80 -7.30
C ALA A 51 -6.82 -13.03 -8.81
N LYS A 52 -7.86 -12.72 -9.59
CA LYS A 52 -7.81 -12.76 -11.07
C LYS A 52 -6.74 -11.83 -11.64
N ALA A 53 -6.47 -10.70 -10.99
CA ALA A 53 -5.39 -9.79 -11.37
C ALA A 53 -3.99 -10.26 -10.91
N GLY A 54 -3.90 -11.39 -10.19
CA GLY A 54 -2.65 -12.05 -9.80
C GLY A 54 -2.00 -11.52 -8.52
N TYR A 55 -2.72 -10.74 -7.70
CA TYR A 55 -2.20 -10.19 -6.44
C TYR A 55 -2.55 -11.05 -5.22
N LEU A 56 -3.51 -11.97 -5.35
CA LEU A 56 -3.94 -12.87 -4.29
C LEU A 56 -4.09 -14.30 -4.82
N GLU A 57 -3.91 -15.26 -3.92
CA GLU A 57 -4.29 -16.66 -4.09
C GLU A 57 -5.31 -17.05 -3.03
N HIS A 58 -6.29 -17.89 -3.40
CA HIS A 58 -7.22 -18.44 -2.43
C HIS A 58 -6.56 -19.60 -1.70
N SER A 59 -6.58 -19.55 -0.37
CA SER A 59 -6.07 -20.62 0.48
C SER A 59 -7.22 -21.32 1.18
N PRO A 60 -7.41 -22.63 0.96
CA PRO A 60 -8.40 -23.42 1.70
C PRO A 60 -8.29 -23.16 3.21
N TYR A 61 -9.43 -22.92 3.87
CA TYR A 61 -9.56 -22.65 5.31
C TYR A 61 -8.91 -21.35 5.84
N HIS A 62 -8.08 -20.67 5.05
CA HIS A 62 -7.32 -19.47 5.47
C HIS A 62 -7.75 -18.20 4.73
N GLY A 63 -8.70 -18.31 3.78
CA GLY A 63 -9.23 -17.17 3.03
C GLY A 63 -8.37 -16.83 1.82
N VAL A 64 -7.64 -15.73 1.90
CA VAL A 64 -6.76 -15.25 0.83
C VAL A 64 -5.34 -14.99 1.34
N LYS A 65 -4.38 -15.19 0.45
CA LYS A 65 -2.95 -14.95 0.70
C LYS A 65 -2.34 -14.09 -0.40
N LEU A 66 -1.41 -13.22 -0.06
CA LEU A 66 -0.66 -12.42 -1.03
C LEU A 66 0.24 -13.32 -1.89
N THR A 67 0.17 -13.11 -3.19
CA THR A 67 1.23 -13.57 -4.09
C THR A 67 2.48 -12.70 -3.90
N PRO A 68 3.67 -13.10 -4.41
CA PRO A 68 4.84 -12.23 -4.39
C PRO A 68 4.56 -10.85 -4.99
N ARG A 69 3.88 -10.80 -6.15
CA ARG A 69 3.41 -9.57 -6.79
C ARG A 69 2.44 -8.77 -5.92
N GLY A 70 1.54 -9.46 -5.22
CA GLY A 70 0.65 -8.89 -4.20
C GLY A 70 1.41 -8.20 -3.09
N GLY A 71 2.43 -8.88 -2.56
CA GLY A 71 3.31 -8.36 -1.53
C GLY A 71 4.04 -7.10 -1.98
N ASP A 72 4.66 -7.13 -3.17
CA ASP A 72 5.38 -5.99 -3.73
C ASP A 72 4.44 -4.78 -3.90
N TYR A 73 3.24 -5.01 -4.43
CA TYR A 73 2.28 -3.93 -4.62
C TYR A 73 1.73 -3.40 -3.30
N ALA A 74 1.47 -4.26 -2.31
CA ALA A 74 1.03 -3.83 -0.99
C ALA A 74 2.07 -2.94 -0.28
N ARG A 75 3.36 -3.31 -0.36
CA ARG A 75 4.45 -2.48 0.18
C ARG A 75 4.52 -1.11 -0.49
N PHE A 76 4.39 -1.08 -1.82
CA PHE A 76 4.27 0.19 -2.56
C PHE A 76 3.09 1.03 -2.09
N LEU A 77 1.89 0.44 -1.92
CA LEU A 77 0.69 1.17 -1.49
C LEU A 77 0.87 1.79 -0.10
N ILE A 78 1.49 1.06 0.83
CA ILE A 78 1.81 1.56 2.18
C ILE A 78 2.84 2.68 2.11
N ARG A 79 3.92 2.48 1.34
CA ARG A 79 4.96 3.50 1.12
C ARG A 79 4.36 4.78 0.55
N ARG A 80 3.49 4.67 -0.47
CA ARG A 80 2.78 5.82 -1.07
C ARG A 80 1.98 6.59 -0.04
N HIS A 81 1.18 5.91 0.78
CA HIS A 81 0.43 6.53 1.86
C HIS A 81 1.34 7.35 2.79
N ARG A 82 2.43 6.73 3.25
CA ARG A 82 3.37 7.33 4.21
C ARG A 82 4.11 8.54 3.63
N ILE A 83 4.52 8.49 2.36
CA ILE A 83 5.15 9.63 1.66
C ILE A 83 4.16 10.79 1.53
N VAL A 84 2.94 10.52 1.05
CA VAL A 84 1.92 11.57 0.88
C VAL A 84 1.56 12.20 2.22
N ALA A 85 1.38 11.40 3.27
CA ALA A 85 1.09 11.91 4.61
C ALA A 85 2.25 12.78 5.15
N LEU A 86 3.50 12.38 4.93
CA LEU A 86 4.66 13.17 5.33
C LEU A 86 4.77 14.50 4.57
N VAL A 87 4.45 14.52 3.28
CA VAL A 87 4.39 15.78 2.51
C VAL A 87 3.35 16.70 3.16
N LEU A 88 2.14 16.22 3.36
CA LEU A 88 1.05 17.01 3.94
C LEU A 88 1.39 17.54 5.34
N SER A 89 2.00 16.71 6.20
CA SER A 89 2.40 17.16 7.53
C SER A 89 3.49 18.24 7.49
N ARG A 90 4.45 18.16 6.54
CA ARG A 90 5.45 19.22 6.33
C ARG A 90 4.84 20.53 5.81
N HIS A 91 3.63 20.48 5.26
CA HIS A 91 2.87 21.66 4.81
C HIS A 91 1.86 22.17 5.85
N GLY A 92 2.01 21.76 7.11
CA GLY A 92 1.29 22.37 8.23
C GLY A 92 0.00 21.64 8.65
N LEU A 93 -0.25 20.44 8.13
CA LEU A 93 -1.32 19.58 8.65
C LEU A 93 -0.84 18.84 9.90
N GLU A 94 -1.71 18.74 10.90
CA GLU A 94 -1.46 17.90 12.08
C GLU A 94 -1.32 16.42 11.67
N PRO A 95 -0.52 15.61 12.39
CA PRO A 95 -0.22 14.22 12.01
C PRO A 95 -1.43 13.36 11.63
N ASP A 96 -2.48 13.40 12.45
CA ASP A 96 -3.71 12.63 12.22
C ASP A 96 -4.50 13.16 11.03
N GLU A 97 -4.51 14.48 10.82
CA GLU A 97 -5.16 15.11 9.69
C GLU A 97 -4.44 14.77 8.39
N ALA A 98 -3.12 14.89 8.36
CA ALA A 98 -2.28 14.53 7.23
C ALA A 98 -2.49 13.07 6.82
N CYS A 99 -2.58 12.14 7.79
CA CYS A 99 -2.83 10.73 7.51
C CYS A 99 -4.22 10.51 6.88
N ARG A 100 -5.26 11.19 7.40
CA ARG A 100 -6.63 11.11 6.84
C ARG A 100 -6.74 11.71 5.44
N GLU A 101 -6.13 12.87 5.19
CA GLU A 101 -6.16 13.52 3.88
C GLU A 101 -5.34 12.74 2.84
N ALA A 102 -4.17 12.23 3.22
CA ALA A 102 -3.35 11.38 2.35
C ALA A 102 -4.14 10.19 1.82
N LYS A 103 -4.90 9.51 2.69
CA LYS A 103 -5.74 8.36 2.33
C LYS A 103 -6.76 8.67 1.22
N LYS A 104 -7.28 9.90 1.16
CA LYS A 104 -8.27 10.31 0.16
C LYS A 104 -7.63 10.49 -1.23
N ILE A 105 -6.40 11.01 -1.27
CA ILE A 105 -5.75 11.48 -2.49
C ILE A 105 -4.70 10.49 -3.04
N GLU A 106 -4.12 9.63 -2.21
CA GLU A 106 -3.01 8.74 -2.61
C GLU A 106 -3.32 7.87 -3.83
N GLN A 107 -4.59 7.54 -4.06
CA GLN A 107 -5.02 6.71 -5.19
C GLN A 107 -4.70 7.34 -6.55
N TYR A 108 -4.54 8.66 -6.61
CA TYR A 108 -4.21 9.41 -7.83
C TYR A 108 -2.71 9.57 -8.04
N PHE A 109 -1.89 9.03 -7.13
CA PHE A 109 -0.45 9.20 -7.15
C PHE A 109 0.18 7.96 -7.78
N SER A 110 0.86 8.18 -8.90
CA SER A 110 1.65 7.15 -9.58
C SER A 110 2.88 6.75 -8.76
N LYS A 111 3.49 5.62 -9.13
CA LYS A 111 4.78 5.22 -8.56
C LYS A 111 5.86 6.27 -8.84
N ASP A 112 5.99 6.74 -10.07
CA ASP A 112 6.96 7.78 -10.45
C ASP A 112 6.78 9.07 -9.63
N LEU A 113 5.54 9.56 -9.46
CA LEU A 113 5.29 10.74 -8.63
C LEU A 113 5.68 10.50 -7.17
N THR A 114 5.31 9.33 -6.63
CA THR A 114 5.66 8.95 -5.25
C THR A 114 7.17 8.89 -5.05
N ASP A 115 7.91 8.35 -6.02
CA ASP A 115 9.36 8.26 -6.00
C ASP A 115 10.02 9.64 -6.06
N ARG A 116 9.55 10.53 -6.94
CA ARG A 116 10.02 11.92 -7.01
C ARG A 116 9.77 12.69 -5.71
N MET A 117 8.60 12.50 -5.11
CA MET A 117 8.29 13.08 -3.80
C MET A 117 9.26 12.55 -2.73
N CYS A 118 9.48 11.23 -2.67
CA CYS A 118 10.45 10.63 -1.76
C CYS A 118 11.87 11.22 -1.92
N THR A 119 12.35 11.35 -3.15
CA THR A 119 13.65 11.97 -3.45
C THR A 119 13.69 13.43 -2.99
N SER A 120 12.65 14.22 -3.25
CA SER A 120 12.57 15.62 -2.81
C SER A 120 12.60 15.79 -1.28
N LEU A 121 12.10 14.80 -0.55
CA LEU A 121 12.11 14.76 0.92
C LEU A 121 13.45 14.27 1.51
N GLY A 122 14.40 13.86 0.65
CA GLY A 122 15.70 13.34 1.05
C GLY A 122 15.68 11.89 1.52
N HIS A 123 14.81 11.05 0.93
CA HIS A 123 14.66 9.63 1.28
C HIS A 123 14.38 9.41 2.78
N PRO A 124 13.27 9.96 3.31
CA PRO A 124 12.94 9.87 4.72
C PRO A 124 12.66 8.42 5.15
N MET A 125 13.10 8.05 6.36
CA MET A 125 12.85 6.72 6.93
C MET A 125 11.57 6.64 7.77
N MET A 126 10.98 7.78 8.14
CA MET A 126 9.81 7.86 9.00
C MET A 126 8.79 8.86 8.47
N SER A 127 7.51 8.51 8.59
CA SER A 127 6.36 9.37 8.37
C SER A 127 5.51 9.49 9.64
N VAL A 128 4.52 10.38 9.62
CA VAL A 128 3.48 10.45 10.65
C VAL A 128 2.61 9.18 10.74
N CYS A 129 2.60 8.33 9.70
CA CYS A 129 1.88 7.05 9.68
C CYS A 129 2.85 5.83 9.77
N GLY A 130 4.08 6.03 10.27
CA GLY A 130 5.07 4.97 10.55
C GLY A 130 6.28 4.94 9.61
N GLU A 131 7.07 3.87 9.70
CA GLU A 131 8.34 3.66 8.98
C GLU A 131 8.16 3.62 7.46
N ILE A 132 9.05 4.21 6.69
CA ILE A 132 9.00 4.19 5.22
C ILE A 132 10.00 3.14 4.72
N GLU A 133 9.48 2.10 4.07
CA GLU A 133 10.32 1.17 3.32
C GLU A 133 10.75 1.80 2.00
N HIS A 134 11.99 1.54 1.58
CA HIS A 134 12.53 2.02 0.30
C HIS A 134 12.89 0.84 -0.60
N ASP A 135 12.40 0.91 -1.84
CA ASP A 135 12.76 -0.02 -2.88
C ASP A 135 14.17 0.34 -3.41
N HIS A 136 14.95 -0.66 -3.84
CA HIS A 136 16.27 -0.45 -4.46
C HIS A 136 16.23 0.47 -5.69
N CYS A 137 15.07 0.62 -6.34
CA CYS A 137 14.87 1.54 -7.46
C CYS A 137 14.76 3.01 -7.02
N CYS A 138 14.29 3.29 -5.80
CA CYS A 138 14.17 4.65 -5.27
C CYS A 138 15.48 5.11 -4.62
N CYS A 139 16.20 4.19 -3.97
CA CYS A 139 17.49 4.44 -3.35
C CYS A 139 18.48 3.44 -3.93
N PRO A 140 19.22 3.75 -5.01
CA PRO A 140 20.37 2.93 -5.36
C PRO A 140 21.27 2.97 -4.13
N SER A 141 21.47 1.81 -3.50
CA SER A 141 22.28 1.67 -2.30
C SER A 141 23.59 2.42 -2.52
N SER A 142 23.88 3.38 -1.65
CA SER A 142 25.21 3.97 -1.56
C SER A 142 26.15 2.93 -0.95
N ASP A 143 26.39 1.81 -1.65
CA ASP A 143 27.54 0.96 -1.39
C ASP A 143 28.72 1.57 -2.12
N GLY A 144 29.45 2.42 -1.39
CA GLY A 144 30.49 3.25 -1.98
C GLY A 144 31.09 4.30 -1.04
N ARG A 145 31.12 4.06 0.27
CA ARG A 145 32.00 4.83 1.18
C ARG A 145 32.90 3.88 1.96
N ARG A 146 34.14 3.80 1.45
CA ARG A 146 35.36 3.56 2.24
C ARG A 146 35.53 4.65 3.27
#